data_AF-A0A7C3YZJ8-F1
#
_entry.id   AF-A0A7C3YZJ8-F1
#
_cell.length_a   1.000
_cell.length_b   1.000
_cell.length_c   1.000
_cell.angle_alpha   90.00
_cell.angle_beta   90.00
_cell.angle_gamma   90.00
#
_symmetry.space_group_name_H-M   'P 1'
#
loop_
_entity.id
_entity.type
_entity.pdbx_description
1 polymer ?
#
loop_
_entity_poly.entity_id
_entity_poly.type
_entity_poly.pdbx_seq_one_letter_code
_entity_poly.pdbx_strand_id
1 'polypeptide(L)' 'MLPEKLLQVLQHEGVAAIATQGEDGPHLVNTWHTYIQTGAADTLLFPAGGMERT' A
#
# COMPACT_ATOMS: atom_id res chain seq x y z
N MET A 1 1.01 -13.25 -10.85
CA MET A 1 -0.12 -12.38 -11.19
C MET A 1 -0.79 -11.91 -9.92
N LEU A 2 -1.06 -10.62 -9.76
CA LEU A 2 -1.91 -10.10 -8.68
C LEU A 2 -3.31 -10.76 -8.75
N PRO A 3 -3.89 -11.23 -7.63
CA PRO A 3 -5.20 -11.88 -7.64
C PRO A 3 -6.31 -10.95 -8.13
N GLU A 4 -7.24 -11.46 -8.94
CA GLU A 4 -8.40 -10.67 -9.42
C GLU A 4 -9.20 -10.05 -8.27
N LYS A 5 -9.35 -10.79 -7.16
CA LYS A 5 -10.09 -10.27 -6.01
C LYS A 5 -9.42 -9.07 -5.36
N LEU A 6 -8.09 -9.03 -5.33
CA LEU A 6 -7.34 -7.86 -4.85
C LEU A 6 -7.61 -6.65 -5.74
N LEU A 7 -7.55 -6.84 -7.06
CA LEU A 7 -7.82 -5.77 -8.03
C LEU A 7 -9.25 -5.23 -7.90
N GLN A 8 -10.24 -6.09 -7.66
CA GLN A 8 -11.61 -5.68 -7.37
C GLN A 8 -11.72 -4.87 -6.07
N VAL A 9 -10.99 -5.25 -5.01
CA VAL A 9 -11.00 -4.50 -3.74
C VAL A 9 -10.45 -3.09 -3.93
N LEU A 10 -9.37 -2.94 -4.71
CA LEU A 10 -8.76 -1.63 -5.00
C LEU A 10 -9.67 -0.68 -5.80
N GLN A 11 -10.73 -1.17 -6.45
CA GLN A 11 -11.72 -0.35 -7.17
C GLN A 11 -12.72 0.35 -6.23
N HIS A 12 -12.75 -0.02 -4.96
CA HIS A 12 -13.60 0.61 -3.95
C HIS A 12 -12.75 1.44 -3.00
N GLU A 13 -13.23 2.64 -2.67
CA GLU A 13 -12.50 3.51 -1.75
C GLU A 13 -12.30 2.84 -0.38
N GLY A 14 -11.11 3.00 0.18
CA GLY A 14 -10.67 2.32 1.38
C GLY A 14 -9.25 2.71 1.78
N VAL A 15 -8.95 2.52 3.05
CA VAL A 15 -7.62 2.79 3.60
C VAL A 15 -6.78 1.52 3.49
N ALA A 16 -5.65 1.61 2.79
CA ALA A 16 -4.60 0.60 2.86
C ALA A 16 -3.67 0.92 4.04
N ALA A 17 -3.31 -0.10 4.81
CA ALA A 17 -2.34 0.01 5.89
C ALA A 17 -1.05 -0.70 5.49
N ILE A 18 0.09 -0.03 5.73
CA ILE A 18 1.43 -0.54 5.41
C ILE A 18 2.20 -0.59 6.72
N ALA A 19 2.65 -1.78 7.10
CA ALA A 19 3.42 -2.02 8.32
C ALA A 19 4.89 -2.27 7.98
N THR A 20 5.79 -1.62 8.71
CA THR A 20 7.24 -1.85 8.65
C THR A 20 7.77 -2.11 10.07
N GLN A 21 8.95 -2.74 10.17
CA GLN A 21 9.59 -3.02 11.47
C GLN A 21 10.64 -1.94 11.77
N GLY A 22 10.40 -1.15 12.81
CA GLY A 22 11.36 -0.20 13.36
C GLY A 22 12.19 -0.78 14.50
N GLU A 23 13.14 0.00 14.99
CA GLU A 23 14.03 -0.40 16.09
C GLU A 23 13.25 -0.67 17.39
N ASP A 24 12.21 0.13 17.66
CA ASP A 24 11.38 0.06 18.87
C ASP A 24 10.04 -0.67 18.69
N GLY A 25 9.81 -1.30 17.53
CA GLY A 25 8.56 -2.01 17.22
C GLY A 25 7.98 -1.69 15.85
N PRO A 26 6.75 -2.14 15.55
CA PRO A 26 6.14 -1.91 14.25
C PRO A 26 5.75 -0.44 14.06
N HIS A 27 6.07 0.08 12.88
CA HIS A 27 5.55 1.35 12.39
C HIS A 27 4.40 1.09 11.40
N LEU A 28 3.32 1.87 11.48
CA LEU A 28 2.13 1.71 10.65
C LEU A 28 1.78 3.03 9.99
N VAL A 29 1.69 3.01 8.66
CA VAL A 29 1.27 4.16 7.85
C VAL A 29 0.14 3.77 6.91
N ASN A 30 -0.47 4.77 6.27
CA ASN A 30 -1.64 4.57 5.44
C ASN A 30 -1.54 5.27 4.08
N THR A 31 -2.31 4.75 3.13
CA THR A 31 -2.64 5.40 1.85
C THR A 31 -4.08 5.03 1.47
N TRP A 32 -4.57 5.55 0.35
CA TRP A 32 -5.90 5.26 -0.20
C TRP A 32 -5.83 4.20 -1.28
N HIS A 33 -6.85 3.35 -1.41
CA HIS A 33 -6.96 2.37 -2.50
C HIS A 33 -6.85 3.05 -3.86
N THR A 34 -7.50 4.21 -4.02
CA THR A 34 -7.49 5.01 -5.25
C THR A 34 -6.12 5.59 -5.59
N TYR A 35 -5.15 5.54 -4.68
CA TYR A 35 -3.76 5.98 -4.91
C TYR A 35 -2.83 4.83 -5.32
N ILE A 36 -3.30 3.58 -5.26
CA ILE A 36 -2.49 2.41 -5.60
C ILE A 36 -2.57 2.14 -7.11
N GLN A 37 -1.42 2.08 -7.77
CA GLN A 37 -1.27 1.71 -9.18
C GLN A 37 -0.61 0.33 -9.30
N THR A 38 -1.01 -0.45 -10.30
CA THR A 38 -0.33 -1.70 -10.64
C THR A 38 0.83 -1.43 -11.59
N GLY A 39 2.04 -1.83 -11.20
CA GLY A 39 3.25 -1.71 -12.02
C GLY A 39 3.59 -3.00 -12.77
N ALA A 40 4.77 -3.03 -13.39
CA ALA A 40 5.31 -4.23 -14.01
C ALA A 40 5.57 -5.32 -12.96
N ALA A 41 5.59 -6.60 -13.39
CA ALA A 41 5.97 -7.73 -12.54
C ALA A 41 5.20 -7.83 -11.21
N ASP A 42 3.87 -7.66 -11.24
CA ASP A 42 2.99 -7.80 -10.07
C ASP A 42 3.30 -6.85 -8.91
N THR A 43 3.81 -5.66 -9.22
CA THR A 43 4.12 -4.63 -8.22
C THR A 43 2.93 -3.71 -7.93
N LEU A 44 2.86 -3.20 -6.71
CA LEU A 44 1.97 -2.12 -6.30
C LEU A 44 2.79 -0.85 -6.08
N LEU A 45 2.38 0.24 -6.71
CA LEU A 45 2.99 1.56 -6.60
C LEU A 45 2.04 2.48 -5.82
N PHE A 46 2.56 3.27 -4.89
CA PHE A 46 1.78 4.23 -4.11
C PHE A 46 2.60 5.50 -3.85
N PRO A 47 1.97 6.69 -3.78
CA PRO A 47 2.66 7.94 -3.54
C PRO A 47 3.17 8.01 -2.10
N ALA A 48 4.45 8.37 -1.94
CA ALA A 48 5.10 8.55 -0.65
C ALA A 48 5.41 10.02 -0.40
N GLY A 49 4.57 10.70 0.40
CA GLY A 49 4.78 12.10 0.78
C GLY A 49 5.50 12.30 2.11
N GLY A 50 5.29 11.40 3.08
CA GLY A 50 5.83 11.53 4.45
C GLY A 50 6.26 10.23 5.10
N MET A 51 6.47 9.17 4.30
CA MET A 51 6.91 7.84 4.77
C MET A 51 8.44 7.84 5.01
N GLU A 52 8.94 8.72 5.87
CA GLU A 52 10.38 9.05 5.96
C GLU A 52 11.17 8.18 6.94
N ARG A 53 10.52 7.62 7.97
CA ARG A 53 11.20 6.88 9.06
C ARG A 53 10.34 5.71 9.52
N THR A 54 11.01 4.67 10.02
CA THR A 54 10.43 3.45 10.56
C THR A 54 11.09 3.15 11.88
#